data_AF-A0A7N2LBQ6-F1
#
_entry.id   AF-A0A7N2LBQ6-F1
#
_cell.length_a   1.000
_cell.length_b   1.000
_cell.length_c   1.000
_cell.angle_alpha   90.00
_cell.angle_beta   90.00
_cell.angle_gamma   90.00
#
_symmetry.space_group_name_H-M   'P 1'
#
loop_
_entity.id
_entity.type
_entity.pdbx_description
1 polymer ?
#
loop_
_entity_poly.entity_id
_entity_poly.type
_entity_poly.pdbx_seq_one_letter_code
_entity_poly.pdbx_strand_id
1 'polypeptide(L)'
;MANELEELIGFLSSPSPQITKAAVDIVQGLTGSEDGLKSLAHYANIVLPSLSRLLAGPKEVSEPAAEALVNLSQDTDLAQKMVEMGMVKIAMEILYKPESGISKLLVMLLVNLTQLDAGIASLLQTEDEKMNGLYVMKLVRSFCRSSSETSDDPFEHVASILVNISKQEAARKLLLDPKRGLLKQIIRQFDSSSPLRKKGVCSIQKD
;
A
#
# COMPACT_ATOMS: atom_id res chain seq x y z
N MET A 1 -32.12 -8.63 11.43
CA MET A 1 -31.44 -9.78 10.82
C MET A 1 -30.25 -9.22 10.05
N ALA A 2 -29.07 -9.80 10.22
CA ALA A 2 -27.95 -9.45 9.36
C ALA A 2 -28.31 -9.85 7.91
N ASN A 3 -27.98 -9.01 6.94
CA ASN A 3 -28.11 -9.42 5.53
C ASN A 3 -26.92 -10.30 5.13
N GLU A 4 -27.03 -10.98 3.99
CA GLU A 4 -26.04 -11.96 3.51
C GLU A 4 -24.62 -11.38 3.45
N LEU A 5 -24.48 -10.09 3.10
CA LEU A 5 -23.18 -9.41 3.04
C LEU A 5 -22.59 -9.13 4.42
N GLU A 6 -23.40 -8.73 5.39
CA GLU A 6 -22.98 -8.54 6.77
C GLU A 6 -22.53 -9.87 7.41
N GLU A 7 -23.25 -10.96 7.13
CA GLU A 7 -22.86 -12.31 7.57
C GLU A 7 -21.53 -12.75 6.92
N LEU A 8 -21.38 -12.53 5.61
CA LEU A 8 -20.14 -12.79 4.88
C LEU A 8 -18.95 -12.03 5.49
N ILE A 9 -19.11 -10.75 5.79
CA ILE A 9 -18.06 -9.94 6.42
C ILE A 9 -17.74 -10.44 7.83
N GLY A 10 -18.75 -10.91 8.57
CA GLY A 10 -18.57 -11.57 9.87
C GLY A 10 -17.63 -12.78 9.79
N PHE A 11 -17.70 -13.57 8.71
CA PHE A 11 -16.84 -14.74 8.51
C PHE A 11 -15.36 -14.41 8.29
N LEU A 12 -14.98 -13.17 7.95
CA LEU A 12 -13.58 -12.72 7.93
C LEU A 12 -12.91 -12.78 9.31
N SER A 13 -13.70 -12.84 10.38
CA SER A 13 -13.23 -12.98 11.77
C SER A 13 -13.42 -14.40 12.32
N SER A 14 -13.80 -15.36 11.47
CA SER A 14 -14.03 -16.75 11.88
C SER A 14 -12.77 -17.37 12.49
N PRO A 15 -12.88 -18.20 13.54
CA PRO A 15 -11.75 -18.98 14.04
C PRO A 15 -11.38 -20.14 13.10
N SER A 16 -12.25 -20.49 12.15
CA SER A 16 -11.99 -21.55 11.17
C SER A 16 -11.23 -21.00 9.96
N PRO A 17 -9.98 -21.41 9.71
CA PRO A 17 -9.18 -20.91 8.58
C PRO A 17 -9.86 -21.14 7.22
N GLN A 18 -10.61 -22.24 7.08
CA GLN A 18 -11.34 -22.55 5.85
C GLN A 18 -12.47 -21.56 5.60
N ILE A 19 -13.19 -21.18 6.66
CA ILE A 19 -14.28 -20.20 6.57
C ILE A 19 -13.70 -18.81 6.30
N THR A 20 -12.64 -18.40 7.00
CA THR A 20 -11.96 -17.13 6.76
C THR A 20 -11.45 -17.03 5.32
N LYS A 21 -10.84 -18.11 4.80
CA LYS A 21 -10.37 -18.19 3.42
C LYS A 21 -11.52 -18.02 2.43
N ALA A 22 -12.57 -18.83 2.55
CA ALA A 22 -13.73 -18.74 1.67
C ALA A 22 -14.37 -17.33 1.71
N ALA A 23 -14.47 -16.73 2.89
CA ALA A 23 -15.01 -15.39 3.05
C ALA A 23 -14.15 -14.32 2.37
N VAL A 24 -12.82 -14.36 2.54
CA VAL A 24 -11.93 -13.39 1.90
C VAL A 24 -11.88 -13.57 0.38
N ASP A 25 -11.96 -14.80 -0.12
CA ASP A 25 -12.02 -15.08 -1.57
C ASP A 25 -13.30 -14.48 -2.19
N ILE A 26 -14.44 -14.60 -1.51
CA ILE A 26 -15.69 -13.98 -1.99
C ILE A 26 -15.61 -12.46 -1.92
N VAL A 27 -15.10 -11.89 -0.82
CA VAL A 27 -14.93 -10.43 -0.68
C VAL A 27 -13.97 -9.87 -1.76
N GLN A 28 -12.87 -10.57 -2.04
CA GLN A 28 -11.95 -10.23 -3.12
C GLN A 28 -12.68 -10.25 -4.47
N GLY A 29 -13.48 -11.29 -4.75
CA GLY A 29 -14.28 -11.38 -5.98
C GLY A 29 -15.28 -10.24 -6.14
N LEU A 30 -15.92 -9.80 -5.06
CA LEU A 30 -16.85 -8.66 -5.07
C LEU A 30 -16.15 -7.35 -5.45
N THR A 31 -14.88 -7.18 -5.06
CA THR A 31 -14.11 -5.96 -5.41
C THR A 31 -13.79 -5.84 -6.88
N GLY A 32 -14.03 -6.89 -7.69
CA GLY A 32 -13.87 -6.89 -9.14
C GLY A 32 -15.03 -6.27 -9.92
N SER A 33 -16.11 -5.83 -9.25
CA SER A 33 -17.25 -5.17 -9.89
C SER A 33 -17.64 -3.88 -9.18
N GLU A 34 -18.23 -2.93 -9.92
CA GLU A 34 -18.67 -1.65 -9.36
C GLU A 34 -19.75 -1.82 -8.30
N ASP A 35 -20.71 -2.73 -8.52
CA ASP A 35 -21.79 -3.02 -7.57
C ASP A 35 -21.27 -3.67 -6.29
N GLY A 36 -20.30 -4.59 -6.41
CA GLY A 36 -19.65 -5.20 -5.26
C GLY A 36 -18.84 -4.19 -4.44
N LEU A 37 -18.08 -3.30 -5.11
CA LEU A 37 -17.38 -2.19 -4.45
C LEU A 37 -18.34 -1.26 -3.70
N LYS A 38 -19.44 -0.83 -4.33
CA LYS A 38 -20.47 0.01 -3.69
C LYS A 38 -21.09 -0.68 -2.47
N SER A 39 -21.40 -1.98 -2.62
CA SER A 39 -21.99 -2.76 -1.53
C SER A 39 -21.02 -2.89 -0.35
N LEU A 40 -19.74 -3.17 -0.59
CA LEU A 40 -18.71 -3.25 0.44
C LEU A 40 -18.43 -1.88 1.10
N ALA A 41 -18.52 -0.79 0.34
CA ALA A 41 -18.33 0.57 0.85
C ALA A 41 -19.33 0.92 1.97
N HIS A 42 -20.57 0.41 1.89
CA HIS A 42 -21.57 0.58 2.96
C HIS A 42 -21.17 -0.09 4.27
N TYR A 43 -20.29 -1.09 4.22
CA TYR A 43 -19.74 -1.80 5.39
C TYR A 43 -18.26 -1.47 5.66
N ALA A 44 -17.75 -0.35 5.12
CA ALA A 44 -16.34 0.06 5.24
C ALA A 44 -15.79 -0.04 6.68
N ASN A 45 -16.60 0.35 7.67
CA ASN A 45 -16.19 0.38 9.08
C ASN A 45 -15.94 -1.03 9.67
N ILE A 46 -16.42 -2.09 9.00
CA ILE A 46 -16.27 -3.48 9.44
C ILE A 46 -15.32 -4.23 8.49
N VAL A 47 -15.50 -4.06 7.18
CA VAL A 47 -14.70 -4.78 6.18
C VAL A 47 -13.24 -4.32 6.17
N LEU A 48 -12.96 -3.01 6.30
CA LEU A 48 -11.58 -2.51 6.26
C LEU A 48 -10.73 -3.01 7.45
N PRO A 49 -11.19 -2.92 8.71
CA PRO A 49 -10.47 -3.52 9.84
C PRO A 49 -10.32 -5.03 9.73
N SER A 50 -11.34 -5.71 9.19
CA SER A 50 -11.30 -7.17 9.01
C SER A 50 -10.23 -7.58 8.00
N LEU A 51 -10.22 -6.98 6.81
CA LEU A 51 -9.21 -7.23 5.78
C LEU A 51 -7.80 -6.82 6.26
N SER A 52 -7.68 -5.70 6.97
CA SER A 52 -6.40 -5.24 7.53
C SER A 52 -5.76 -6.27 8.45
N ARG A 53 -6.55 -6.91 9.33
CA ARG A 53 -6.06 -7.96 10.23
C ARG A 53 -5.58 -9.20 9.48
N LEU A 54 -6.24 -9.54 8.36
CA LEU A 54 -5.89 -10.70 7.53
C LEU A 54 -4.54 -10.55 6.83
N LEU A 55 -4.03 -9.32 6.64
CA LEU A 55 -2.71 -9.08 6.03
C LEU A 55 -1.55 -9.73 6.79
N ALA A 56 -1.69 -9.95 8.10
CA ALA A 56 -0.66 -10.59 8.92
C ALA A 56 -0.74 -12.12 8.95
N GLY A 57 -1.76 -12.69 8.30
CA GLY A 57 -2.05 -14.12 8.22
C GLY A 57 -1.18 -14.87 7.19
N PRO A 58 -1.49 -16.15 6.94
CA PRO A 58 -0.81 -16.94 5.91
C PRO A 58 -1.16 -16.42 4.51
N LYS A 59 -0.28 -16.70 3.53
CA LYS A 59 -0.36 -16.11 2.18
C LYS A 59 -1.73 -16.32 1.53
N GLU A 60 -2.32 -17.49 1.70
CA GLU A 60 -3.60 -17.89 1.13
C GLU A 60 -4.79 -17.04 1.58
N VAL A 61 -4.60 -16.25 2.66
CA VAL A 61 -5.61 -15.34 3.20
C VAL A 61 -5.16 -13.88 3.06
N SER A 62 -3.86 -13.62 3.24
CA SER A 62 -3.32 -12.26 3.17
C SER A 62 -3.27 -11.72 1.74
N GLU A 63 -3.04 -12.58 0.73
CA GLU A 63 -3.01 -12.18 -0.69
C GLU A 63 -4.39 -11.69 -1.18
N PRO A 64 -5.49 -12.45 -1.06
CA PRO A 64 -6.81 -11.95 -1.45
C PRO A 64 -7.27 -10.76 -0.58
N ALA A 65 -6.87 -10.71 0.70
CA ALA A 65 -7.16 -9.53 1.53
C ALA A 65 -6.45 -8.27 1.03
N ALA A 66 -5.18 -8.40 0.62
CA ALA A 66 -4.41 -7.28 0.08
C ALA A 66 -4.95 -6.83 -1.28
N GLU A 67 -5.35 -7.76 -2.16
CA GLU A 67 -6.01 -7.43 -3.43
C GLU A 67 -7.32 -6.65 -3.20
N ALA A 68 -8.16 -7.12 -2.28
CA ALA A 68 -9.39 -6.44 -1.92
C ALA A 68 -9.14 -5.00 -1.42
N LEU A 69 -8.13 -4.81 -0.56
CA LEU A 69 -7.74 -3.47 -0.07
C LEU A 69 -7.18 -2.58 -1.19
N VAL A 70 -6.40 -3.12 -2.13
CA VAL A 70 -5.92 -2.37 -3.30
C VAL A 70 -7.10 -1.90 -4.16
N ASN A 71 -8.10 -2.75 -4.41
CA ASN A 71 -9.27 -2.39 -5.19
C ASN A 71 -10.15 -1.37 -4.46
N LEU A 72 -10.43 -1.57 -3.17
CA LEU A 72 -11.22 -0.63 -2.36
C LEU A 72 -10.54 0.74 -2.22
N SER A 73 -9.21 0.79 -2.14
CA SER A 73 -8.46 2.06 -2.01
C SER A 73 -8.39 2.88 -3.30
N GLN A 74 -8.95 2.39 -4.42
CA GLN A 74 -9.18 3.23 -5.60
C GLN A 74 -10.30 4.26 -5.36
N ASP A 75 -11.23 3.96 -4.46
CA ASP A 75 -12.20 4.92 -3.95
C ASP A 75 -11.53 5.86 -2.93
N THR A 76 -11.65 7.16 -3.15
CA THR A 76 -10.96 8.18 -2.34
C THR A 76 -11.47 8.22 -0.90
N ASP A 77 -12.76 8.02 -0.66
CA ASP A 77 -13.36 8.03 0.67
C ASP A 77 -12.94 6.79 1.47
N LEU A 78 -12.87 5.63 0.81
CA LEU A 78 -12.36 4.40 1.42
C LEU A 78 -10.86 4.48 1.71
N ALA A 79 -10.07 5.03 0.79
CA ALA A 79 -8.65 5.29 1.02
C ALA A 79 -8.42 6.23 2.22
N GLN A 80 -9.24 7.28 2.36
CA GLN A 80 -9.18 8.20 3.49
C GLN A 80 -9.45 7.46 4.81
N LYS A 81 -10.50 6.62 4.87
CA LYS A 81 -10.77 5.77 6.04
C LYS A 81 -9.62 4.82 6.36
N MET A 82 -8.98 4.23 5.34
CA MET A 82 -7.81 3.37 5.52
C MET A 82 -6.63 4.15 6.13
N VAL A 83 -6.37 5.38 5.68
CA VAL A 83 -5.32 6.22 6.27
C VAL A 83 -5.64 6.54 7.73
N GLU A 84 -6.88 6.95 8.04
CA GLU A 84 -7.32 7.29 9.40
C GLU A 84 -7.18 6.12 10.38
N MET A 85 -7.45 4.89 9.94
CA MET A 85 -7.25 3.70 10.76
C MET A 85 -5.79 3.21 10.82
N GLY A 86 -4.84 3.93 10.22
CA GLY A 86 -3.40 3.63 10.30
C GLY A 86 -2.89 2.60 9.29
N MET A 87 -3.59 2.39 8.17
CA MET A 87 -3.23 1.35 7.17
C MET A 87 -1.82 1.55 6.58
N VAL A 88 -1.34 2.79 6.44
CA VAL A 88 0.03 3.06 5.94
C VAL A 88 1.08 2.41 6.84
N LYS A 89 0.94 2.53 8.17
CA LYS A 89 1.84 1.89 9.14
C LYS A 89 1.75 0.37 9.03
N ILE A 90 0.54 -0.18 8.99
CA ILE A 90 0.30 -1.63 8.88
C ILE A 90 0.95 -2.19 7.61
N ALA A 91 0.73 -1.55 6.46
CA ALA A 91 1.33 -1.95 5.19
C ALA A 91 2.86 -1.91 5.24
N MET A 92 3.45 -0.87 5.83
CA MET A 92 4.91 -0.77 5.99
C MET A 92 5.49 -1.80 6.95
N GLU A 93 4.79 -2.17 8.02
CA GLU A 93 5.24 -3.21 8.95
C GLU A 93 5.22 -4.59 8.29
N ILE A 94 4.15 -4.91 7.55
CA ILE A 94 3.99 -6.22 6.90
C ILE A 94 4.92 -6.34 5.68
N LEU A 95 5.11 -5.26 4.91
CA LEU A 95 5.99 -5.26 3.73
C LEU A 95 7.41 -5.70 4.07
N TYR A 96 7.90 -5.33 5.25
CA TYR A 96 9.24 -5.67 5.72
C TYR A 96 9.28 -6.82 6.72
N LYS A 97 8.17 -7.52 6.95
CA LYS A 97 8.14 -8.78 7.68
C LYS A 97 8.75 -9.89 6.80
N PRO A 98 9.56 -10.81 7.36
CA PRO A 98 10.00 -11.98 6.62
C PRO A 98 8.82 -12.73 5.99
N GLU A 99 9.00 -13.25 4.79
CA GLU A 99 8.03 -14.14 4.12
C GLU A 99 6.65 -13.51 3.83
N SER A 100 6.54 -12.19 3.72
CA SER A 100 5.25 -11.53 3.49
C SER A 100 4.52 -12.04 2.24
N GLY A 101 5.23 -12.44 1.19
CA GLY A 101 4.65 -13.04 -0.03
C GLY A 101 3.71 -12.13 -0.84
N ILE A 102 3.35 -10.96 -0.31
CA ILE A 102 2.36 -10.01 -0.85
C ILE A 102 2.96 -8.60 -1.06
N SER A 103 4.29 -8.50 -1.13
CA SER A 103 5.01 -7.21 -1.16
C SER A 103 4.51 -6.28 -2.29
N LYS A 104 4.26 -6.83 -3.48
CA LYS A 104 3.73 -6.06 -4.63
C LYS A 104 2.39 -5.39 -4.30
N LEU A 105 1.46 -6.14 -3.72
CA LEU A 105 0.13 -5.65 -3.34
C LEU A 105 0.21 -4.57 -2.25
N LEU A 106 1.12 -4.74 -1.28
CA LEU A 106 1.33 -3.72 -0.24
C LEU A 106 1.91 -2.42 -0.82
N VAL A 107 2.84 -2.51 -1.79
CA VAL A 107 3.35 -1.33 -2.50
C VAL A 107 2.24 -0.67 -3.33
N MET A 108 1.40 -1.45 -4.02
CA MET A 108 0.25 -0.91 -4.76
C MET A 108 -0.77 -0.23 -3.84
N LEU A 109 -1.04 -0.80 -2.66
CA LEU A 109 -1.88 -0.18 -1.64
C LEU A 109 -1.28 1.17 -1.20
N LEU A 110 0.03 1.20 -0.92
CA LEU A 110 0.72 2.45 -0.57
C LEU A 110 0.68 3.48 -1.72
N VAL A 111 0.70 3.07 -2.99
CA VAL A 111 0.49 3.99 -4.13
C VAL A 111 -0.86 4.67 -4.03
N ASN A 112 -1.94 3.93 -3.76
CA ASN A 112 -3.29 4.50 -3.62
C ASN A 112 -3.39 5.41 -2.39
N LEU A 113 -2.92 4.96 -1.22
CA LEU A 113 -2.99 5.75 0.01
C LEU A 113 -2.16 7.04 -0.06
N THR A 114 -1.04 7.04 -0.79
CA THR A 114 -0.21 8.23 -0.98
C THR A 114 -0.73 9.21 -2.02
N GLN A 115 -1.88 8.95 -2.65
CA GLN A 115 -2.57 10.00 -3.41
C GLN A 115 -3.20 11.05 -2.48
N LEU A 116 -3.43 10.70 -1.21
CA LEU A 116 -3.96 11.59 -0.18
C LEU A 116 -2.84 12.28 0.59
N ASP A 117 -3.01 13.57 0.90
CA ASP A 117 -2.05 14.32 1.71
C ASP A 117 -1.84 13.72 3.10
N ALA A 118 -2.91 13.23 3.74
CA ALA A 118 -2.83 12.53 5.02
C ALA A 118 -2.02 11.22 4.90
N GLY A 119 -2.14 10.50 3.78
CA GLY A 119 -1.37 9.30 3.51
C GLY A 119 0.11 9.60 3.28
N ILE A 120 0.42 10.70 2.57
CA ILE A 120 1.80 11.20 2.43
C ILE A 120 2.37 11.58 3.80
N ALA A 121 1.63 12.33 4.62
CA ALA A 121 2.07 12.73 5.96
C ALA A 121 2.33 11.52 6.87
N SER A 122 1.48 10.50 6.80
CA SER A 122 1.64 9.23 7.51
C SER A 122 2.90 8.48 7.05
N LEU A 123 3.15 8.42 5.74
CA LEU A 123 4.35 7.78 5.19
C LEU A 123 5.63 8.55 5.53
N LEU A 124 5.58 9.88 5.55
CA LEU A 124 6.70 10.73 5.97
C LEU A 124 6.94 10.67 7.47
N GLN A 125 5.97 10.20 8.26
CA GLN A 125 6.06 10.13 9.72
C GLN A 125 6.36 11.52 10.32
N THR A 126 5.66 12.54 9.82
CA THR A 126 5.92 13.95 10.16
C THR A 126 5.71 14.30 11.63
N GLU A 127 4.86 13.55 12.33
CA GLU A 127 4.53 13.75 13.74
C GLU A 127 5.56 13.16 14.71
N ASP A 128 6.44 12.26 14.24
CA ASP A 128 7.49 11.63 15.06
C ASP A 128 8.86 12.04 14.53
N GLU A 129 9.47 13.04 15.17
CA GLU A 129 10.80 13.56 14.79
C GLU A 129 11.88 12.48 14.72
N LYS A 130 11.79 11.43 15.56
CA LYS A 130 12.79 10.35 15.57
C LYS A 130 12.61 9.40 14.39
N MET A 131 11.37 9.22 13.95
CA MET A 131 11.02 8.30 12.86
C MET A 131 10.85 9.01 11.51
N ASN A 132 10.98 10.34 11.46
CA ASN A 132 10.72 11.15 10.28
C ASN A 132 11.49 10.64 9.04
N GLY A 133 10.70 10.16 8.06
CA GLY A 133 11.11 9.60 6.79
C GLY A 133 11.74 8.21 6.85
N LEU A 134 11.68 7.49 7.96
CA LEU A 134 12.19 6.13 8.05
C LEU A 134 11.53 5.22 7.01
N TYR A 135 10.22 5.31 6.83
CA TYR A 135 9.50 4.55 5.81
C TYR A 135 9.93 4.90 4.39
N VAL A 136 10.05 6.18 4.05
CA VAL A 136 10.56 6.60 2.73
C VAL A 136 11.98 6.07 2.50
N MET A 137 12.86 6.14 3.49
CA MET A 137 14.22 5.60 3.37
C MET A 137 14.23 4.08 3.14
N LYS A 138 13.34 3.33 3.81
CA LYS A 138 13.19 1.89 3.57
C LYS A 138 12.73 1.61 2.14
N LEU A 139 11.69 2.31 1.68
CA LEU A 139 11.16 2.15 0.31
C LEU A 139 12.20 2.48 -0.76
N VAL A 140 12.93 3.60 -0.60
CA VAL A 140 14.01 3.98 -1.53
C VAL A 140 15.11 2.92 -1.57
N ARG A 141 15.51 2.38 -0.40
CA ARG A 141 16.53 1.31 -0.36
C ARG A 141 16.06 0.05 -1.07
N SER A 142 14.81 -0.37 -0.86
CA SER A 142 14.24 -1.53 -1.56
C SER A 142 14.13 -1.29 -3.06
N PHE A 143 13.61 -0.13 -3.45
CA PHE A 143 13.54 0.32 -4.83
C PHE A 143 14.90 0.23 -5.50
N CYS A 144 15.95 0.80 -4.91
CA CYS A 144 17.27 0.80 -5.53
C CYS A 144 18.01 -0.55 -5.50
N ARG A 145 17.55 -1.53 -4.71
CA ARG A 145 18.16 -2.86 -4.59
C ARG A 145 17.45 -3.94 -5.40
N SER A 146 16.16 -3.79 -5.65
CA SER A 146 15.43 -4.80 -6.43
C SER A 146 15.87 -4.76 -7.90
N SER A 147 15.93 -5.94 -8.50
CA SER A 147 16.35 -6.10 -9.89
C SER A 147 15.25 -5.59 -10.82
N SER A 148 15.58 -4.66 -11.71
CA SER A 148 14.67 -4.26 -12.79
C SER A 148 14.62 -5.24 -13.96
N GLU A 149 15.50 -6.25 -13.95
CA GLU A 149 15.64 -7.23 -15.04
C GLU A 149 14.63 -8.39 -14.94
N THR A 150 13.94 -8.52 -13.80
CA THR A 150 12.92 -9.55 -13.59
C THR A 150 11.53 -8.94 -13.76
N SER A 151 10.62 -9.62 -14.47
CA SER A 151 9.26 -9.16 -14.76
C SER A 151 8.34 -9.04 -13.54
N ASP A 152 8.81 -9.42 -12.35
CA ASP A 152 8.06 -9.40 -11.10
C ASP A 152 8.83 -8.65 -10.00
N ASP A 153 9.19 -7.39 -10.28
CA ASP A 153 9.80 -6.50 -9.30
C ASP A 153 8.71 -5.82 -8.43
N PRO A 154 8.47 -6.27 -7.18
CA PRO A 154 7.41 -5.72 -6.34
C PRO A 154 7.63 -4.24 -6.00
N PHE A 155 8.86 -3.73 -6.14
CA PHE A 155 9.20 -2.36 -5.79
C PHE A 155 9.17 -1.40 -6.99
N GLU A 156 8.91 -1.84 -8.23
CA GLU A 156 8.84 -0.93 -9.37
C GLU A 156 7.80 0.19 -9.16
N HIS A 157 6.71 -0.12 -8.48
CA HIS A 157 5.63 0.82 -8.12
C HIS A 157 6.03 1.85 -7.05
N VAL A 158 7.16 1.67 -6.35
CA VAL A 158 7.71 2.71 -5.46
C VAL A 158 8.01 3.99 -6.24
N ALA A 159 8.29 3.90 -7.54
CA ALA A 159 8.44 5.06 -8.42
C ALA A 159 7.20 5.98 -8.36
N SER A 160 5.99 5.42 -8.36
CA SER A 160 4.74 6.18 -8.23
C SER A 160 4.56 6.79 -6.84
N ILE A 161 4.97 6.07 -5.78
CA ILE A 161 4.98 6.61 -4.41
C ILE A 161 5.89 7.83 -4.32
N LEU A 162 7.09 7.76 -4.91
CA LEU A 162 8.04 8.87 -4.90
C LEU A 162 7.50 10.10 -5.63
N VAL A 163 6.80 9.90 -6.75
CA VAL A 163 6.09 10.99 -7.46
C VAL A 163 5.01 11.59 -6.57
N ASN A 164 4.17 10.76 -5.95
CA ASN A 164 3.10 11.22 -5.06
C ASN A 164 3.64 12.08 -3.90
N ILE A 165 4.63 11.57 -3.16
CA ILE A 165 5.18 12.33 -2.02
C ILE A 165 5.90 13.59 -2.46
N SER A 166 6.52 13.63 -3.65
CA SER A 166 7.28 14.79 -4.14
C SER A 166 6.43 16.05 -4.32
N LYS A 167 5.09 15.92 -4.34
CA LYS A 167 4.15 17.05 -4.32
C LYS A 167 4.23 17.86 -3.02
N GLN A 168 4.61 17.23 -1.90
CA GLN A 168 4.73 17.85 -0.59
C GLN A 168 6.13 18.40 -0.33
N GLU A 169 6.23 19.66 0.14
CA GLU A 169 7.52 20.31 0.40
C GLU A 169 8.36 19.57 1.44
N ALA A 170 7.71 19.02 2.48
CA ALA A 170 8.37 18.22 3.51
C ALA A 170 9.07 16.98 2.92
N ALA A 171 8.43 16.31 1.96
CA ALA A 171 9.05 15.18 1.27
C ALA A 171 10.21 15.62 0.39
N ARG A 172 10.08 16.74 -0.36
CA ARG A 172 11.18 17.27 -1.18
C ARG A 172 12.41 17.57 -0.33
N LYS A 173 12.23 18.26 0.81
CA LYS A 173 13.31 18.52 1.78
C LYS A 173 14.00 17.23 2.22
N LEU A 174 13.21 16.18 2.49
CA LEU A 174 13.72 14.87 2.90
C LEU A 174 14.50 14.15 1.80
N LEU A 175 14.00 14.17 0.56
CA LEU A 175 14.63 13.54 -0.60
C LEU A 175 15.93 14.25 -1.01
N LEU A 176 15.96 15.59 -0.88
CA LEU A 176 17.08 16.45 -1.22
C LEU A 176 18.15 16.58 -0.13
N ASP A 177 17.90 16.08 1.10
CA ASP A 177 18.86 16.15 2.20
C ASP A 177 20.17 15.42 1.84
N PRO A 178 21.30 16.15 1.69
CA PRO A 178 22.59 15.56 1.33
C PRO A 178 23.07 14.51 2.34
N LYS A 179 22.69 14.66 3.62
CA LYS A 179 23.07 13.71 4.69
C LYS A 179 22.40 12.36 4.52
N ARG A 180 21.20 12.33 3.92
CA ARG A 180 20.44 11.10 3.66
C ARG A 180 20.81 10.47 2.31
N GLY A 181 21.22 11.29 1.34
CA GLY A 181 21.70 10.81 0.04
C GLY A 181 20.67 10.02 -0.77
N LEU A 182 19.37 10.29 -0.57
CA LEU A 182 18.27 9.55 -1.21
C LEU A 182 18.18 9.89 -2.70
N LEU A 183 18.21 11.17 -3.05
CA LEU A 183 18.19 11.60 -4.46
C LEU A 183 19.28 10.92 -5.28
N LYS A 184 20.51 10.84 -4.74
CA LYS A 184 21.64 10.18 -5.42
C LYS A 184 21.39 8.69 -5.69
N GLN A 185 20.66 8.01 -4.82
CA GLN A 185 20.27 6.61 -5.02
C GLN A 185 19.16 6.50 -6.07
N ILE A 186 18.16 7.37 -6.00
CA ILE A 186 16.99 7.38 -6.90
C ILE A 186 17.41 7.71 -8.34
N ILE A 187 18.26 8.72 -8.57
CA ILE A 187 18.67 9.14 -9.92
C ILE A 187 19.33 7.99 -10.70
N ARG A 188 20.05 7.08 -10.04
CA ARG A 188 20.67 5.91 -10.69
C ARG A 188 19.65 4.96 -11.31
N GLN A 189 18.37 5.06 -10.92
CA GLN A 189 17.30 4.26 -11.49
C GLN A 189 16.80 4.79 -12.83
N PHE A 190 17.29 5.96 -13.29
CA PHE A 190 17.02 6.47 -14.64
C PHE A 190 17.52 5.51 -15.73
N ASP A 191 18.62 4.80 -15.47
CA ASP A 191 19.20 3.83 -16.41
C ASP A 191 18.53 2.44 -16.33
N SER A 192 17.55 2.26 -15.45
CA SER A 192 16.83 0.98 -15.25
C SER A 192 16.09 0.54 -16.52
N SER A 193 15.99 -0.76 -16.79
CA SER A 193 15.18 -1.30 -17.89
C SER A 193 13.66 -1.11 -17.70
N SER A 194 13.17 -0.87 -16.47
CA SER A 194 11.74 -0.68 -16.20
C SER A 194 11.24 0.71 -16.60
N PRO A 195 10.23 0.83 -17.49
CA PRO A 195 9.66 2.11 -17.88
C PRO A 195 9.01 2.87 -16.72
N LEU A 196 8.40 2.16 -15.77
CA LEU A 196 7.78 2.76 -14.57
C LEU A 196 8.83 3.46 -13.70
N ARG A 197 9.99 2.81 -13.50
CA ARG A 197 11.12 3.37 -12.77
C ARG A 197 11.62 4.66 -13.43
N LYS A 198 11.88 4.62 -14.75
CA LYS A 198 12.33 5.81 -15.50
C LYS A 198 11.34 6.96 -15.37
N LYS A 199 10.05 6.69 -15.65
CA LYS A 199 9.01 7.70 -15.63
C LYS A 199 8.90 8.36 -14.27
N GLY A 200 8.89 7.58 -13.19
CA GLY A 200 8.82 8.13 -11.84
C GLY A 200 10.03 8.99 -11.48
N VAL A 201 11.24 8.54 -11.80
CA VAL A 201 12.48 9.33 -11.55
C VAL A 201 12.46 10.65 -12.32
N CYS A 202 12.03 10.66 -13.59
CA CYS A 202 11.90 11.88 -14.38
C CYS A 202 10.88 12.86 -13.81
N SER A 203 9.76 12.35 -13.30
CA SER A 203 8.68 13.19 -12.75
C SER A 203 9.12 13.92 -11.48
N ILE A 204 9.93 13.30 -10.62
CA ILE A 204 10.44 13.93 -9.38
C ILE A 204 11.34 15.15 -9.68
N GLN A 205 11.99 15.20 -10.86
CA GLN A 205 12.92 16.29 -11.21
C GLN A 205 12.24 17.54 -11.77
N LYS A 206 10.94 17.47 -12.11
CA LYS A 206 10.23 18.54 -12.82
C LYS A 206 9.42 19.48 -11.90
N ASP A 207 9.27 19.12 -10.63
CA ASP A 207 8.49 19.85 -9.61
C ASP A 207 9.39 20.32 -8.44
#